data_AF-A0AAD5XXZ8-F1
#
_entry.id   AF-A0AAD5XXZ8-F1
#
_cell.length_a   1.000
_cell.length_b   1.000
_cell.length_c   1.000
_cell.angle_alpha   90.00
_cell.angle_beta   90.00
_cell.angle_gamma   90.00
#
_symmetry.space_group_name_H-M   'P 1'
#
loop_
_entity.id
_entity.type
_entity.pdbx_description
1 polymer ?
#
loop_
_entity_poly.entity_id
_entity_poly.type
_entity_poly.pdbx_seq_one_letter_code
_entity_poly.pdbx_strand_id
1 'polypeptide(L)'
;MDLDSNWVVDLWLQILLTNYCALEVVVANFIFASIVLTNLNRVGKFTASVGLAPNTNVRLDLGNCWHHHVFGTGVRKNLNTQQFNIINSNEYQSIFGLGTQVDIEIAFNEDENSLKKRSYVDVKTQEKQKQKFPLYFDGEAVSGKVMVRVKDGKKLEHQGIKIEFVGHIELFYDRGNHYEFASLTQELAAPGELRQNATYDFEFKNVEKQYESYFGINVKLRYFVRVTVGRRLSDVTKEKDIFVHSYKMPPETNASIKMEVGIEDCLHIEFEYNKNKYHLRDVIVGKIYFLLVRIKIKHMELSIIRRETTGAAPNQYNESETITKFEIMDGAPVRGETIPIRLFLSGFELTPTYKDVNKKFSTRYYLNLVLIDEENRRYFKQQEISIYRLKESDNLIPGLSSVSLES
;
A
#
# COMPACT_ATOMS: atom_id res chain seq x y z
N MET A 1 -26.21 -72.91 29.69
CA MET A 1 -26.14 -72.71 31.15
C MET A 1 -25.49 -71.35 31.37
N ASP A 2 -26.07 -70.27 30.85
CA ASP A 2 -27.32 -69.62 31.32
C ASP A 2 -27.14 -69.13 32.76
N LEU A 3 -27.38 -67.89 33.15
CA LEU A 3 -27.96 -66.71 32.50
C LEU A 3 -27.59 -65.50 33.39
N ASP A 4 -27.30 -64.38 32.73
CA ASP A 4 -27.69 -62.99 33.02
C ASP A 4 -27.62 -62.39 34.44
N SER A 5 -26.87 -61.29 34.51
CA SER A 5 -27.30 -60.02 35.15
C SER A 5 -26.57 -58.86 34.46
N ASN A 6 -26.98 -58.58 33.22
CA ASN A 6 -26.62 -57.37 32.48
C ASN A 6 -27.75 -56.34 32.63
N TRP A 7 -27.47 -55.10 32.19
CA TRP A 7 -28.29 -53.89 32.28
C TRP A 7 -28.01 -53.06 33.54
N VAL A 8 -26.94 -52.23 33.45
CA VAL A 8 -26.91 -50.78 33.79
C VAL A 8 -25.49 -50.20 33.74
N VAL A 9 -24.42 -50.98 33.54
CA VAL A 9 -23.03 -50.45 33.57
C VAL A 9 -22.40 -50.23 32.17
N ASP A 10 -23.05 -50.66 31.10
CA ASP A 10 -22.46 -50.65 29.74
C ASP A 10 -22.73 -49.41 28.87
N LEU A 11 -23.19 -48.30 29.46
CA LEU A 11 -23.35 -47.02 28.73
C LEU A 11 -22.40 -45.91 29.20
N TRP A 12 -21.55 -46.17 30.19
CA TRP A 12 -20.59 -45.18 30.72
C TRP A 12 -19.11 -45.52 30.47
N LEU A 13 -18.78 -46.76 30.07
CA LEU A 13 -17.39 -47.15 29.76
C LEU A 13 -17.00 -47.00 28.28
N GLN A 14 -17.94 -46.70 27.38
CA GLN A 14 -17.66 -46.54 25.95
C GLN A 14 -17.49 -45.07 25.51
N ILE A 15 -17.62 -44.11 26.44
CA ILE A 15 -17.35 -42.67 26.21
C ILE A 15 -16.01 -42.23 26.83
N LEU A 16 -15.39 -43.05 27.69
CA LEU A 16 -14.11 -42.75 28.35
C LEU A 16 -12.87 -43.34 27.65
N LEU A 17 -13.03 -44.24 26.67
CA LEU A 17 -11.92 -44.86 25.93
C LEU A 17 -11.67 -44.29 24.53
N THR A 18 -12.42 -43.28 24.10
CA THR A 18 -12.26 -42.61 22.80
C THR A 18 -11.63 -41.21 22.87
N ASN A 19 -11.30 -40.70 24.07
CA ASN A 19 -10.71 -39.37 24.26
C ASN A 19 -9.34 -39.35 24.97
N TYR A 20 -8.63 -40.48 25.03
CA TYR A 20 -7.31 -40.56 25.69
C TYR A 20 -6.18 -41.16 24.84
N CYS A 21 -6.30 -41.17 23.50
CA CYS A 21 -5.28 -41.73 22.60
C CYS A 21 -4.77 -40.77 21.49
N ALA A 22 -5.03 -39.46 21.60
CA ALA A 22 -4.65 -38.49 20.57
C ALA A 22 -3.70 -37.36 21.06
N LEU A 23 -3.10 -37.50 22.24
CA LEU A 23 -2.21 -36.46 22.81
C LEU A 23 -0.75 -36.87 23.03
N GLU A 24 -0.31 -38.10 22.71
CA GLU A 24 1.10 -38.53 22.87
C GLU A 24 1.87 -38.79 21.58
N VAL A 25 1.27 -38.68 20.39
CA VAL A 25 1.98 -38.99 19.11
C VAL A 25 2.66 -37.77 18.47
N VAL A 26 2.35 -36.54 18.89
CA VAL A 26 2.98 -35.33 18.31
C VAL A 26 4.18 -34.82 19.14
N VAL A 27 4.26 -35.17 20.42
CA VAL A 27 5.37 -34.73 21.30
C VAL A 27 6.56 -35.71 21.29
N ALA A 28 6.33 -37.00 21.01
CA ALA A 28 7.39 -38.02 20.97
C ALA A 28 8.31 -37.92 19.72
N ASN A 29 7.81 -37.40 18.59
CA ASN A 29 8.59 -37.30 17.35
C ASN A 29 9.55 -36.10 17.29
N PHE A 30 9.37 -35.08 18.14
CA PHE A 30 10.32 -33.95 18.24
C PHE A 30 11.49 -34.23 19.19
N ILE A 31 11.31 -35.12 20.16
CA ILE A 31 12.33 -35.44 21.17
C ILE A 31 13.25 -36.59 20.71
N PHE A 32 12.76 -37.54 19.91
CA PHE A 32 13.60 -38.63 19.38
C PHE A 32 14.57 -38.20 18.27
N ALA A 33 14.24 -37.17 17.48
CA ALA A 33 15.13 -36.67 16.44
C ALA A 33 16.33 -35.86 16.99
N SER A 34 16.22 -35.29 18.19
CA SER A 34 17.29 -34.49 18.82
C SER A 34 18.29 -35.31 19.64
N ILE A 35 18.00 -36.56 19.98
CA ILE A 35 18.91 -37.44 20.75
C ILE A 35 19.76 -38.33 19.83
N VAL A 36 19.35 -38.54 18.57
CA VAL A 36 20.06 -39.43 17.62
C VAL A 36 21.19 -38.73 16.85
N LEU A 37 21.27 -37.39 16.84
CA LEU A 37 22.34 -36.65 16.17
C LEU A 37 23.52 -36.23 17.07
N THR A 38 23.49 -36.58 18.35
CA THR A 38 24.51 -36.16 19.34
C THR A 38 25.38 -37.29 19.87
N ASN A 39 25.30 -38.52 19.36
CA ASN A 39 26.19 -39.62 19.79
C ASN A 39 26.58 -40.60 18.67
N LEU A 40 27.05 -40.09 17.54
CA LEU A 40 27.78 -40.88 16.54
C LEU A 40 29.28 -40.60 16.66
N ASN A 41 29.87 -41.06 17.76
CA ASN A 41 31.31 -41.23 17.92
C ASN A 41 31.59 -42.33 18.96
N ARG A 42 31.37 -43.60 18.59
CA ARG A 42 32.13 -44.80 19.06
C ARG A 42 31.44 -46.12 18.65
N VAL A 43 32.18 -46.89 17.84
CA VAL A 43 32.39 -48.36 17.87
C VAL A 43 31.25 -49.27 18.37
N GLY A 44 30.81 -50.21 17.53
CA GLY A 44 30.28 -51.51 17.97
C GLY A 44 29.14 -52.08 17.12
N LYS A 45 29.42 -53.18 16.41
CA LYS A 45 28.46 -53.96 15.62
C LYS A 45 27.35 -54.57 16.48
N PHE A 46 26.10 -54.55 16.00
CA PHE A 46 25.14 -55.64 16.22
C PHE A 46 24.20 -55.77 15.01
N THR A 47 24.15 -56.98 14.45
CA THR A 47 23.22 -57.42 13.41
C THR A 47 22.04 -58.15 14.05
N ALA A 48 20.81 -57.81 13.68
CA ALA A 48 19.64 -58.67 13.87
C ALA A 48 18.69 -58.52 12.68
N SER A 49 18.41 -59.63 12.00
CA SER A 49 17.47 -59.77 10.90
C SER A 49 16.06 -60.06 11.41
N VAL A 50 15.02 -59.52 10.78
CA VAL A 50 13.66 -60.07 10.89
C VAL A 50 13.05 -60.17 9.49
N GLY A 51 12.61 -61.40 9.15
CA GLY A 51 12.03 -61.77 7.87
C GLY A 51 10.54 -61.44 7.74
N LEU A 52 10.10 -61.43 6.47
CA LEU A 52 8.76 -61.17 5.92
C LEU A 52 7.72 -62.22 6.40
N ALA A 53 6.39 -62.02 6.34
CA ALA A 53 5.53 -61.70 5.18
C ALA A 53 4.03 -61.49 5.61
N PRO A 54 3.00 -61.51 4.72
CA PRO A 54 2.60 -60.48 3.74
C PRO A 54 1.09 -60.09 3.81
N ASN A 55 0.67 -59.18 2.91
CA ASN A 55 -0.70 -58.84 2.47
C ASN A 55 -1.56 -57.92 3.36
N THR A 56 -1.66 -56.63 2.96
CA THR A 56 -2.94 -55.94 2.70
C THR A 56 -2.68 -54.57 2.06
N ASN A 57 -3.28 -54.33 0.90
CA ASN A 57 -3.34 -53.03 0.24
C ASN A 57 -4.66 -52.35 0.65
N VAL A 58 -4.59 -51.10 1.13
CA VAL A 58 -5.76 -50.20 1.13
C VAL A 58 -5.30 -48.81 0.69
N ARG A 59 -5.96 -48.32 -0.36
CA ARG A 59 -5.82 -47.00 -0.99
C ARG A 59 -7.13 -46.27 -0.74
N LEU A 60 -7.12 -45.06 -0.17
CA LEU A 60 -8.23 -44.13 -0.31
C LEU A 60 -7.77 -42.67 -0.31
N ASP A 61 -8.43 -41.94 -1.20
CA ASP A 61 -8.19 -40.61 -1.74
C ASP A 61 -8.92 -39.49 -0.98
N LEU A 62 -8.38 -38.28 -1.14
CA LEU A 62 -9.02 -36.95 -1.25
C LEU A 62 -10.01 -36.44 -0.18
N GLY A 63 -9.83 -35.15 0.16
CA GLY A 63 -10.99 -34.24 0.19
C GLY A 63 -11.04 -33.25 1.36
N ASN A 64 -10.85 -31.98 1.02
CA ASN A 64 -11.15 -30.78 1.82
C ASN A 64 -12.57 -30.79 2.42
N CYS A 65 -12.76 -30.27 3.64
CA CYS A 65 -13.96 -29.49 3.99
C CYS A 65 -13.70 -28.56 5.19
N TRP A 66 -14.35 -27.40 5.10
CA TRP A 66 -14.12 -26.15 5.82
C TRP A 66 -15.05 -25.97 7.04
N HIS A 67 -14.59 -25.14 7.98
CA HIS A 67 -15.34 -24.09 8.72
C HIS A 67 -16.18 -24.37 10.00
N HIS A 68 -15.80 -23.59 11.04
CA HIS A 68 -16.58 -22.80 12.03
C HIS A 68 -17.57 -23.44 13.02
N HIS A 69 -17.39 -23.14 14.33
CA HIS A 69 -18.31 -22.34 15.20
C HIS A 69 -17.79 -22.30 16.67
N VAL A 70 -17.49 -21.12 17.23
CA VAL A 70 -18.28 -20.33 18.23
C VAL A 70 -18.68 -21.07 19.51
N PHE A 71 -18.19 -20.61 20.68
CA PHE A 71 -18.99 -20.20 21.87
C PHE A 71 -18.05 -19.68 22.96
N GLY A 72 -18.48 -18.63 23.68
CA GLY A 72 -17.80 -18.13 24.87
C GLY A 72 -18.69 -18.19 26.10
N THR A 73 -18.08 -18.30 27.28
CA THR A 73 -18.51 -17.72 28.58
C THR A 73 -17.34 -17.78 29.57
N GLY A 74 -17.22 -16.75 30.42
CA GLY A 74 -16.04 -16.37 31.24
C GLY A 74 -15.53 -17.40 32.26
N VAL A 75 -14.32 -17.23 32.79
CA VAL A 75 -13.99 -16.30 33.90
C VAL A 75 -12.54 -15.77 33.79
N ARG A 76 -12.38 -14.48 34.16
CA ARG A 76 -11.16 -13.64 34.15
C ARG A 76 -9.96 -14.21 34.92
N LYS A 77 -8.80 -14.28 34.25
CA LYS A 77 -7.47 -13.93 34.80
C LYS A 77 -6.64 -13.21 33.73
N ASN A 78 -6.04 -12.09 34.12
CA ASN A 78 -5.27 -11.17 33.28
C ASN A 78 -4.10 -11.87 32.55
N LEU A 79 -4.17 -11.91 31.22
CA LEU A 79 -3.06 -12.19 30.32
C LEU A 79 -3.17 -11.21 29.15
N ASN A 80 -2.13 -10.39 28.96
CA ASN A 80 -2.01 -9.44 27.87
C ASN A 80 -2.24 -10.13 26.52
N THR A 81 -3.26 -9.70 25.80
CA THR A 81 -3.55 -10.14 24.44
C THR A 81 -2.52 -9.51 23.50
N GLN A 82 -1.44 -10.23 23.20
CA GLN A 82 -0.62 -9.88 22.04
C GLN A 82 -1.44 -10.20 20.77
N GLN A 83 -1.64 -9.18 19.95
CA GLN A 83 -2.15 -9.30 18.60
C GLN A 83 -1.28 -10.30 17.83
N PHE A 84 -1.90 -11.37 17.32
CA PHE A 84 -1.31 -12.17 16.27
C PHE A 84 -1.30 -11.32 14.99
N ASN A 85 -0.17 -10.68 14.73
CA ASN A 85 0.12 -10.11 13.43
C ASN A 85 0.27 -11.27 12.44
N ILE A 86 -0.45 -11.19 11.32
CA ILE A 86 -0.13 -11.98 10.14
C ILE A 86 1.18 -11.41 9.61
N ILE A 87 2.28 -12.06 10.00
CA ILE A 87 3.63 -11.70 9.58
C ILE A 87 3.80 -12.14 8.11
N ASN A 88 4.20 -11.19 7.27
CA ASN A 88 4.55 -11.42 5.88
C ASN A 88 5.56 -12.57 5.73
N SER A 89 5.38 -13.40 4.70
CA SER A 89 6.21 -14.58 4.38
C SER A 89 7.71 -14.31 4.16
N ASN A 90 8.16 -13.05 4.25
CA ASN A 90 9.56 -12.65 4.12
C ASN A 90 10.37 -12.80 5.43
N GLU A 91 9.73 -12.99 6.60
CA GLU A 91 10.45 -13.15 7.88
C GLU A 91 10.94 -14.59 8.17
N TYR A 92 10.46 -15.59 7.43
CA TYR A 92 10.88 -17.00 7.62
C TYR A 92 12.32 -17.29 7.15
N GLN A 93 13.02 -16.33 6.53
CA GLN A 93 14.45 -16.44 6.20
C GLN A 93 15.37 -16.18 7.40
N SER A 94 14.83 -15.85 8.58
CA SER A 94 15.61 -15.36 9.73
C SER A 94 15.70 -16.33 10.92
N ILE A 95 14.91 -17.40 10.94
CA ILE A 95 14.72 -18.26 12.14
C ILE A 95 15.52 -19.57 12.08
N PHE A 96 16.00 -19.97 10.90
CA PHE A 96 17.11 -20.93 10.76
C PHE A 96 18.37 -20.12 10.47
N GLY A 97 19.49 -20.39 11.14
CA GLY A 97 20.76 -19.62 11.07
C GLY A 97 21.47 -19.52 9.70
N LEU A 98 20.73 -19.56 8.59
CA LEU A 98 21.11 -19.30 7.21
C LEU A 98 20.81 -17.84 6.81
N GLY A 99 20.94 -16.88 7.73
CA GLY A 99 20.76 -15.46 7.40
C GLY A 99 21.65 -15.08 6.22
N THR A 100 21.15 -14.22 5.34
CA THR A 100 21.83 -13.77 4.10
C THR A 100 23.32 -13.54 4.36
N GLN A 101 24.17 -14.15 3.54
CA GLN A 101 25.64 -14.06 3.68
C GLN A 101 26.17 -12.67 3.29
N VAL A 102 25.27 -11.80 2.83
CA VAL A 102 25.53 -10.49 2.26
C VAL A 102 24.46 -9.55 2.77
N ASP A 103 24.89 -8.38 3.24
CA ASP A 103 24.02 -7.24 3.52
C ASP A 103 24.29 -6.14 2.49
N ILE A 104 23.22 -5.56 1.95
CA ILE A 104 23.30 -4.54 0.89
C ILE A 104 22.68 -3.27 1.43
N GLU A 105 23.46 -2.20 1.41
CA GLU A 105 23.02 -0.87 1.80
C GLU A 105 23.15 0.10 0.62
N ILE A 106 22.06 0.82 0.34
CA ILE A 106 21.99 1.85 -0.70
C ILE A 106 21.93 3.20 0.00
N ALA A 107 22.97 4.01 -0.23
CA ALA A 107 23.05 5.38 0.23
C ALA A 107 22.99 6.31 -1.00
N PHE A 108 22.01 7.22 -1.04
CA PHE A 108 21.99 8.26 -2.06
C PHE A 108 22.99 9.35 -1.69
N ASN A 109 23.62 9.96 -2.69
CA ASN A 109 24.44 11.13 -2.44
C ASN A 109 23.52 12.27 -1.97
N GLU A 110 23.76 12.76 -0.76
CA GLU A 110 23.29 14.07 -0.37
C GLU A 110 24.21 15.05 -1.12
N ASP A 111 23.64 15.85 -2.04
CA ASP A 111 24.40 16.80 -2.82
C ASP A 111 25.01 17.88 -1.90
N GLU A 112 26.17 17.62 -1.29
CA GLU A 112 26.90 18.58 -0.44
C GLU A 112 27.26 19.86 -1.20
N ASN A 113 27.41 19.77 -2.53
CA ASN A 113 27.72 20.89 -3.42
C ASN A 113 26.50 21.70 -3.88
N SER A 114 25.29 21.28 -3.54
CA SER A 114 24.08 22.06 -3.78
C SER A 114 23.64 22.70 -2.47
N LEU A 115 23.40 24.02 -2.45
CA LEU A 115 22.90 24.74 -1.28
C LEU A 115 21.53 24.24 -0.73
N LYS A 116 20.99 23.13 -1.24
CA LYS A 116 19.71 22.53 -0.85
C LYS A 116 19.92 21.09 -0.42
N LYS A 117 19.92 20.87 0.91
CA LYS A 117 19.69 19.57 1.52
C LYS A 117 18.50 18.89 0.84
N ARG A 118 18.68 17.64 0.39
CA ARG A 118 17.63 16.83 -0.27
C ARG A 118 16.34 16.88 0.55
N SER A 119 15.25 17.33 -0.06
CA SER A 119 13.94 17.33 0.58
C SER A 119 13.39 15.91 0.70
N TYR A 120 12.61 15.67 1.74
CA TYR A 120 11.94 14.38 1.97
C TYR A 120 10.44 14.59 2.06
N VAL A 121 9.68 13.57 1.67
CA VAL A 121 8.21 13.57 1.76
C VAL A 121 7.77 12.44 2.69
N ASP A 122 6.89 12.77 3.62
CA ASP A 122 6.19 11.80 4.46
C ASP A 122 4.92 11.35 3.74
N VAL A 123 4.83 10.06 3.45
CA VAL A 123 3.70 9.47 2.71
C VAL A 123 3.06 8.40 3.57
N LYS A 124 1.73 8.47 3.70
CA LYS A 124 0.95 7.41 4.33
C LYS A 124 0.88 6.22 3.37
N THR A 125 1.46 5.12 3.80
CA THR A 125 1.37 3.85 3.07
C THR A 125 0.08 3.13 3.48
N GLN A 126 -0.33 2.11 2.72
CA GLN A 126 -1.53 1.30 3.00
C GLN A 126 -1.55 0.70 4.42
N GLU A 127 -0.38 0.45 5.01
CA GLU A 127 -0.21 -0.05 6.38
C GLU A 127 -0.41 1.04 7.46
N LYS A 128 -0.95 2.22 7.09
CA LYS A 128 -1.16 3.40 7.96
C LYS A 128 0.11 3.98 8.59
N GLN A 129 1.28 3.44 8.29
CA GLN A 129 2.56 4.00 8.70
C GLN A 129 2.99 5.12 7.74
N LYS A 130 3.49 6.22 8.31
CA LYS A 130 4.14 7.29 7.55
C LYS A 130 5.57 6.85 7.24
N GLN A 131 5.87 6.70 5.96
CA GLN A 131 7.23 6.43 5.49
C GLN A 131 7.80 7.69 4.86
N LYS A 132 9.11 7.91 5.09
CA LYS A 132 9.83 9.09 4.64
C LYS A 132 10.70 8.72 3.44
N PHE A 133 10.44 9.37 2.31
CA PHE A 133 11.13 9.10 1.05
C PHE A 133 11.91 10.32 0.58
N PRO A 134 13.10 10.14 -0.03
CA PRO A 134 13.82 11.23 -0.68
C PRO A 134 13.03 11.71 -1.90
N LEU A 135 12.90 13.03 -2.05
CA LEU A 135 12.15 13.65 -3.14
C LEU A 135 13.05 13.92 -4.35
N TYR A 136 12.55 13.54 -5.52
CA TYR A 136 13.17 13.78 -6.81
C TYR A 136 12.19 14.44 -7.79
N PHE A 137 12.75 15.07 -8.81
CA PHE A 137 12.00 15.65 -9.93
C PHE A 137 12.42 15.04 -11.26
N ASP A 138 11.62 15.32 -12.28
CA ASP A 138 11.93 14.91 -13.64
C ASP A 138 13.26 15.53 -14.13
N GLY A 139 14.04 14.76 -14.89
CA GLY A 139 15.38 15.12 -15.37
C GLY A 139 16.49 15.08 -14.33
N GLU A 140 16.17 15.02 -13.03
CA GLU A 140 17.18 14.99 -11.97
C GLU A 140 18.02 13.71 -11.98
N ALA A 141 19.34 13.84 -11.76
CA ALA A 141 20.23 12.69 -11.67
C ALA A 141 19.98 11.89 -10.38
N VAL A 142 20.13 10.57 -10.45
CA VAL A 142 20.04 9.67 -9.29
C VAL A 142 21.41 9.04 -9.10
N SER A 143 22.13 9.48 -8.07
CA SER A 143 23.49 9.03 -7.77
C SER A 143 23.64 8.61 -6.31
N GLY A 144 24.62 7.76 -6.05
CA GLY A 144 24.85 7.23 -4.72
C GLY A 144 25.94 6.18 -4.66
N LYS A 145 25.96 5.48 -3.54
CA LYS A 145 26.88 4.38 -3.25
C LYS A 145 26.11 3.14 -2.83
N VAL A 146 26.56 2.00 -3.34
CA VAL A 146 26.11 0.67 -2.94
C VAL A 146 27.20 0.05 -2.09
N MET A 147 26.90 -0.20 -0.83
CA MET A 147 27.78 -0.91 0.09
C MET A 147 27.34 -2.37 0.18
N VAL A 148 28.22 -3.28 -0.24
CA VAL A 148 28.03 -4.72 -0.15
C VAL A 148 28.89 -5.22 1.01
N ARG A 149 28.25 -5.58 2.12
CA ARG A 149 28.91 -6.12 3.30
C ARG A 149 28.89 -7.64 3.28
N VAL A 150 30.07 -8.26 3.30
CA VAL A 150 30.24 -9.71 3.36
C VAL A 150 30.49 -10.07 4.82
N LYS A 151 29.83 -11.12 5.32
CA LYS A 151 30.06 -11.59 6.70
C LYS A 151 31.51 -12.09 6.85
N ASP A 152 32.14 -11.70 7.97
CA ASP A 152 33.54 -12.00 8.25
C ASP A 152 33.88 -13.48 8.09
N GLY A 153 34.99 -13.76 7.41
CA GLY A 153 35.51 -15.11 7.20
C GLY A 153 34.83 -15.94 6.10
N LYS A 154 33.86 -15.38 5.36
CA LYS A 154 33.22 -16.06 4.21
C LYS A 154 33.52 -15.33 2.90
N LYS A 155 33.72 -16.09 1.82
CA LYS A 155 33.80 -15.56 0.45
C LYS A 155 32.41 -15.53 -0.19
N LEU A 156 32.13 -14.50 -0.97
CA LEU A 156 30.92 -14.35 -1.78
C LEU A 156 31.26 -14.53 -3.26
N GLU A 157 30.92 -15.68 -3.83
CA GLU A 157 30.91 -15.88 -5.29
C GLU A 157 29.65 -15.25 -5.88
N HIS A 158 29.80 -14.37 -6.88
CA HIS A 158 28.71 -13.70 -7.58
C HIS A 158 28.87 -13.74 -9.10
N GLN A 159 27.75 -13.77 -9.82
CA GLN A 159 27.69 -13.74 -11.30
C GLN A 159 27.55 -12.31 -11.84
N GLY A 160 27.98 -11.32 -11.04
CA GLY A 160 27.89 -9.91 -11.35
C GLY A 160 27.03 -9.15 -10.33
N ILE A 161 27.30 -7.87 -10.22
CA ILE A 161 26.54 -6.94 -9.38
C ILE A 161 26.04 -5.84 -10.29
N LYS A 162 24.74 -5.63 -10.29
CA LYS A 162 24.10 -4.57 -11.08
C LYS A 162 23.20 -3.72 -10.20
N ILE A 163 22.99 -2.50 -10.64
CA ILE A 163 22.03 -1.57 -10.09
C ILE A 163 21.07 -1.12 -11.18
N GLU A 164 19.80 -1.06 -10.83
CA GLU A 164 18.71 -0.71 -11.73
C GLU A 164 17.92 0.46 -11.14
N PHE A 165 17.65 1.47 -11.94
CA PHE A 165 16.60 2.45 -11.65
C PHE A 165 15.33 1.99 -12.35
N VAL A 166 14.26 1.78 -11.59
CA VAL A 166 12.99 1.26 -12.09
C VAL A 166 11.85 2.20 -11.70
N GLY A 167 11.03 2.57 -12.68
CA GLY A 167 9.73 3.19 -12.49
C GLY A 167 8.66 2.25 -13.02
N HIS A 168 7.76 1.80 -12.14
CA HIS A 168 6.70 0.88 -12.55
C HIS A 168 5.35 1.18 -11.90
N ILE A 169 4.31 0.62 -12.52
CA ILE A 169 2.93 0.63 -12.02
C ILE A 169 2.58 -0.79 -11.58
N GLU A 170 2.24 -0.93 -10.30
CA GLU A 170 1.68 -2.13 -9.69
C GLU A 170 0.15 -2.01 -9.66
N LEU A 171 -0.55 -2.99 -10.22
CA LEU A 171 -2.01 -3.09 -10.16
C LEU A 171 -2.37 -4.21 -9.19
N PHE A 172 -3.13 -3.94 -8.13
CA PHE A 172 -3.33 -4.95 -7.08
C PHE A 172 -4.29 -6.08 -7.46
N TYR A 173 -5.08 -5.90 -8.50
CA TYR A 173 -5.87 -6.99 -9.08
C TYR A 173 -4.99 -7.96 -9.90
N ASP A 174 -3.78 -7.53 -10.29
CA ASP A 174 -2.85 -8.27 -11.14
C ASP A 174 -1.43 -8.22 -10.54
N ARG A 175 -1.31 -8.70 -9.29
CA ARG A 175 -0.08 -8.58 -8.48
C ARG A 175 1.17 -9.22 -9.10
N GLY A 176 0.98 -10.14 -10.05
CA GLY A 176 2.09 -10.80 -10.75
C GLY A 176 2.69 -9.98 -11.89
N ASN A 177 1.99 -8.94 -12.36
CA ASN A 177 2.42 -8.13 -13.49
C ASN A 177 2.79 -6.71 -13.03
N HIS A 178 4.07 -6.39 -13.19
CA HIS A 178 4.60 -5.05 -13.01
C HIS A 178 4.73 -4.37 -14.37
N TYR A 179 4.14 -3.19 -14.51
CA TYR A 179 4.23 -2.42 -15.75
C TYR A 179 5.36 -1.41 -15.62
N GLU A 180 6.57 -1.83 -16.00
CA GLU A 180 7.74 -0.96 -16.07
C GLU A 180 7.57 0.05 -17.21
N PHE A 181 7.75 1.33 -16.91
CA PHE A 181 7.74 2.42 -17.89
C PHE A 181 9.06 3.18 -17.94
N ALA A 182 9.93 2.99 -16.94
CA ALA A 182 11.31 3.47 -16.94
C ALA A 182 12.21 2.36 -16.36
N SER A 183 13.29 2.03 -17.07
CA SER A 183 14.27 1.04 -16.63
C SER A 183 15.65 1.45 -17.13
N LEU A 184 16.57 1.71 -16.20
CA LEU A 184 17.97 1.99 -16.49
C LEU A 184 18.82 1.00 -15.70
N THR A 185 19.87 0.46 -16.31
CA THR A 185 20.76 -0.51 -15.66
C THR A 185 22.20 -0.05 -15.76
N GLN A 186 22.94 -0.18 -14.66
CA GLN A 186 24.38 -0.01 -14.61
C GLN A 186 25.01 -1.24 -13.97
N GLU A 187 26.03 -1.80 -14.64
CA GLU A 187 26.83 -2.88 -14.07
C GLU A 187 27.88 -2.29 -13.12
N LEU A 188 27.92 -2.78 -11.89
CA LEU A 188 28.84 -2.33 -10.83
C LEU A 188 30.07 -3.22 -10.72
N ALA A 189 29.90 -4.52 -10.95
CA ALA A 189 30.99 -5.49 -10.96
C ALA A 189 30.68 -6.67 -11.89
N ALA A 190 31.69 -7.10 -12.65
CA ALA A 190 31.66 -8.33 -13.43
C ALA A 190 31.58 -9.58 -12.52
N PRO A 191 31.27 -10.77 -13.05
CA PRO A 191 31.30 -12.02 -12.30
C PRO A 191 32.64 -12.23 -11.57
N GLY A 192 32.60 -12.59 -10.28
CA GLY A 192 33.80 -12.66 -9.45
C GLY A 192 33.57 -13.16 -8.03
N GLU A 193 34.60 -12.98 -7.19
CA GLU A 193 34.58 -13.29 -5.76
C GLU A 193 34.82 -12.02 -4.92
N LEU A 194 33.96 -11.80 -3.93
CA LEU A 194 34.16 -10.78 -2.89
C LEU A 194 34.61 -11.44 -1.58
N ARG A 195 35.78 -11.02 -1.08
CA ARG A 195 36.35 -11.49 0.21
C ARG A 195 36.24 -10.46 1.33
N GLN A 196 36.02 -9.20 0.97
CA GLN A 196 35.91 -8.05 1.88
C GLN A 196 34.71 -7.21 1.46
N ASN A 197 34.31 -6.29 2.34
CA ASN A 197 33.28 -5.31 2.04
C ASN A 197 33.72 -4.46 0.85
N ALA A 198 32.80 -4.23 -0.08
CA ALA A 198 33.04 -3.40 -1.27
C ALA A 198 32.01 -2.28 -1.35
N THR A 199 32.44 -1.13 -1.85
CA THR A 199 31.58 0.01 -2.14
C THR A 199 31.67 0.35 -3.61
N TYR A 200 30.52 0.50 -4.26
CA TYR A 200 30.42 0.83 -5.68
C TYR A 200 29.64 2.13 -5.84
N ASP A 201 30.20 3.08 -6.58
CA ASP A 201 29.51 4.32 -6.92
C ASP A 201 28.61 4.09 -8.14
N PHE A 202 27.44 4.74 -8.17
CA PHE A 202 26.53 4.71 -9.30
C PHE A 202 26.00 6.10 -9.61
N GLU A 203 25.68 6.34 -10.89
CA GLU A 203 25.12 7.60 -11.34
C GLU A 203 24.26 7.39 -12.59
N PHE A 204 22.96 7.64 -12.45
CA PHE A 204 22.04 7.75 -13.58
C PHE A 204 21.82 9.23 -13.89
N LYS A 205 22.32 9.69 -15.04
CA LYS A 205 22.17 11.09 -15.51
C LYS A 205 20.85 11.26 -16.26
N ASN A 206 20.25 12.45 -16.14
CA ASN A 206 19.05 12.86 -16.89
C ASN A 206 17.91 11.82 -16.85
N VAL A 207 17.59 11.34 -15.64
CA VAL A 207 16.60 10.27 -15.48
C VAL A 207 15.20 10.81 -15.72
N GLU A 208 14.52 10.28 -16.75
CA GLU A 208 13.12 10.60 -17.04
C GLU A 208 12.19 10.04 -15.96
N LYS A 209 11.35 10.91 -15.39
CA LYS A 209 10.36 10.57 -14.36
C LYS A 209 9.03 11.23 -14.71
N GLN A 210 8.43 10.70 -15.77
CA GLN A 210 7.25 11.26 -16.45
C GLN A 210 6.01 11.41 -15.56
N TYR A 211 5.89 10.59 -14.50
CA TYR A 211 4.72 10.54 -13.63
C TYR A 211 5.08 10.80 -12.17
N GLU A 212 4.19 11.48 -11.44
CA GLU A 212 4.30 11.64 -9.98
C GLU A 212 4.01 10.31 -9.26
N SER A 213 4.77 10.03 -8.20
CA SER A 213 4.57 8.84 -7.37
C SER A 213 3.16 8.84 -6.75
N TYR A 214 2.51 7.68 -6.75
CA TYR A 214 1.14 7.55 -6.27
C TYR A 214 0.93 6.24 -5.52
N PHE A 215 0.36 6.33 -4.33
CA PHE A 215 -0.04 5.20 -3.51
C PHE A 215 -1.56 5.24 -3.35
N GLY A 216 -2.23 4.47 -4.20
CA GLY A 216 -3.68 4.40 -4.29
C GLY A 216 -4.30 3.22 -3.56
N ILE A 217 -5.57 2.97 -3.89
CA ILE A 217 -6.35 1.85 -3.34
C ILE A 217 -6.03 0.57 -4.10
N ASN A 218 -6.13 0.62 -5.43
CA ASN A 218 -5.98 -0.50 -6.38
C ASN A 218 -4.74 -0.37 -7.26
N VAL A 219 -4.01 0.74 -7.18
CA VAL A 219 -2.81 1.01 -7.97
C VAL A 219 -1.72 1.66 -7.13
N LYS A 220 -0.47 1.33 -7.47
CA LYS A 220 0.72 1.95 -6.90
C LYS A 220 1.73 2.26 -8.00
N LEU A 221 2.08 3.52 -8.14
CA LEU A 221 3.13 4.01 -9.02
C LEU A 221 4.33 4.39 -8.15
N ARG A 222 5.43 3.66 -8.30
CA ARG A 222 6.65 3.88 -7.51
C ARG A 222 7.89 3.93 -8.40
N TYR A 223 8.90 4.61 -7.87
CA TYR A 223 10.25 4.63 -8.40
C TYR A 223 11.20 4.14 -7.32
N PHE A 224 12.17 3.32 -7.71
CA PHE A 224 13.15 2.77 -6.78
C PHE A 224 14.43 2.41 -7.49
N VAL A 225 15.49 2.33 -6.68
CA VAL A 225 16.75 1.75 -7.09
C VAL A 225 16.83 0.33 -6.55
N ARG A 226 17.10 -0.64 -7.42
CA ARG A 226 17.25 -2.05 -7.10
C ARG A 226 18.69 -2.48 -7.35
N VAL A 227 19.36 -2.97 -6.32
CA VAL A 227 20.66 -3.63 -6.45
C VAL A 227 20.44 -5.12 -6.48
N THR A 228 21.03 -5.79 -7.46
CA THR A 228 20.96 -7.25 -7.62
C THR A 228 22.38 -7.81 -7.64
N VAL A 229 22.67 -8.66 -6.65
CA VAL A 229 23.88 -9.48 -6.60
C VAL A 229 23.52 -10.86 -7.15
N GLY A 230 23.97 -11.15 -8.36
CA GLY A 230 23.69 -12.42 -9.03
C GLY A 230 24.40 -13.57 -8.32
N ARG A 231 23.69 -14.64 -7.98
CA ARG A 231 24.30 -15.84 -7.38
C ARG A 231 23.83 -17.09 -8.10
N ARG A 232 24.61 -18.16 -7.99
CA ARG A 232 24.28 -19.45 -8.64
C ARG A 232 22.93 -20.05 -8.21
N LEU A 233 22.49 -19.81 -6.96
CA LEU A 233 21.25 -20.39 -6.42
C LEU A 233 20.10 -19.38 -6.40
N SER A 234 20.27 -18.29 -5.68
CA SER A 234 19.27 -17.23 -5.55
C SER A 234 19.94 -15.87 -5.47
N ASP A 235 19.47 -14.96 -6.33
CA ASP A 235 19.95 -13.59 -6.34
C ASP A 235 19.56 -12.88 -5.05
N VAL A 236 20.44 -11.98 -4.60
CA VAL A 236 20.16 -11.12 -3.45
C VAL A 236 19.79 -9.75 -4.00
N THR A 237 18.54 -9.34 -3.80
CA THR A 237 18.03 -8.05 -4.25
C THR A 237 17.75 -7.13 -3.08
N LYS A 238 18.13 -5.86 -3.20
CA LYS A 238 17.77 -4.80 -2.26
C LYS A 238 17.17 -3.63 -3.01
N GLU A 239 16.00 -3.18 -2.56
CA GLU A 239 15.30 -2.03 -3.13
C GLU A 239 15.36 -0.83 -2.18
N LYS A 240 15.46 0.37 -2.75
CA LYS A 240 15.35 1.63 -2.03
C LYS A 240 14.43 2.56 -2.82
N ASP A 241 13.27 2.85 -2.24
CA ASP A 241 12.25 3.71 -2.84
C ASP A 241 12.65 5.19 -2.83
N ILE A 242 12.21 5.89 -3.87
CA ILE A 242 12.24 7.35 -3.96
C ILE A 242 10.83 7.88 -4.27
N PHE A 243 10.58 9.14 -3.94
CA PHE A 243 9.33 9.80 -4.28
C PHE A 243 9.57 10.84 -5.37
N VAL A 244 8.70 10.88 -6.38
CA VAL A 244 8.78 11.84 -7.48
C VAL A 244 7.59 12.77 -7.38
N HIS A 245 7.81 14.09 -7.47
CA HIS A 245 6.75 15.07 -7.69
C HIS A 245 6.79 15.60 -9.12
N SER A 246 5.61 15.92 -9.65
CA SER A 246 5.46 16.61 -10.93
C SER A 246 4.80 17.97 -10.70
N TYR A 247 5.46 19.02 -11.16
CA TYR A 247 4.88 20.37 -11.13
C TYR A 247 4.13 20.64 -12.42
N LYS A 248 2.99 21.31 -12.30
CA LYS A 248 2.27 21.85 -13.46
C LYS A 248 2.19 23.35 -13.32
N MET A 249 2.44 24.04 -14.43
CA MET A 249 2.24 25.48 -14.49
C MET A 249 0.76 25.82 -14.21
N PRO A 250 0.50 26.95 -13.53
CA PRO A 250 -0.86 27.43 -13.34
C PRO A 250 -1.58 27.53 -14.68
N PRO A 251 -2.84 27.11 -14.78
CA PRO A 251 -3.64 27.34 -15.98
C PRO A 251 -3.85 28.85 -16.19
N GLU A 252 -3.70 29.31 -17.43
CA GLU A 252 -3.87 30.73 -17.79
C GLU A 252 -5.32 31.21 -17.68
N THR A 253 -6.30 30.32 -17.84
CA THR A 253 -7.72 30.65 -17.75
C THR A 253 -8.38 29.88 -16.61
N ASN A 254 -8.95 30.63 -15.67
CA ASN A 254 -9.89 30.10 -14.68
C ASN A 254 -11.28 30.63 -15.02
N ALA A 255 -12.20 29.74 -15.35
CA ALA A 255 -13.61 30.07 -15.51
C ALA A 255 -14.37 29.68 -14.24
N SER A 256 -15.31 30.53 -13.82
CA SER A 256 -16.29 30.11 -12.81
C SER A 256 -17.14 28.99 -13.39
N ILE A 257 -17.47 28.02 -12.53
CA ILE A 257 -18.38 26.93 -12.89
C ILE A 257 -19.63 27.07 -12.05
N LYS A 258 -20.77 26.86 -12.71
CA LYS A 258 -22.08 26.76 -12.09
C LYS A 258 -22.51 25.30 -12.11
N MET A 259 -22.89 24.79 -10.95
CA MET A 259 -23.44 23.46 -10.76
C MET A 259 -24.86 23.59 -10.23
N GLU A 260 -25.83 23.14 -11.02
CA GLU A 260 -27.26 23.29 -10.71
C GLU A 260 -27.89 21.96 -10.30
N VAL A 261 -28.69 22.02 -9.24
CA VAL A 261 -29.59 20.96 -8.81
C VAL A 261 -31.01 21.49 -8.98
N GLY A 262 -31.68 21.03 -10.04
CA GLY A 262 -33.01 21.46 -10.42
C GLY A 262 -33.99 20.28 -10.45
N ILE A 263 -35.11 20.44 -9.76
CA ILE A 263 -36.33 19.66 -9.90
C ILE A 263 -37.41 20.64 -10.29
N GLU A 264 -38.08 20.37 -11.41
CA GLU A 264 -39.13 21.21 -11.95
C GLU A 264 -40.17 21.55 -10.87
N ASP A 265 -40.52 22.84 -10.78
CA ASP A 265 -41.47 23.42 -9.84
C ASP A 265 -41.25 23.18 -8.34
N CYS A 266 -40.18 22.49 -7.94
CA CYS A 266 -39.97 22.03 -6.56
C CYS A 266 -38.70 22.59 -5.93
N LEU A 267 -37.58 22.53 -6.65
CA LEU A 267 -36.26 22.85 -6.11
C LEU A 267 -35.36 23.38 -7.22
N HIS A 268 -34.73 24.53 -7.03
CA HIS A 268 -33.71 25.02 -7.93
C HIS A 268 -32.63 25.71 -7.11
N ILE A 269 -31.47 25.06 -7.06
CA ILE A 269 -30.29 25.54 -6.34
C ILE A 269 -29.13 25.61 -7.31
N GLU A 270 -28.42 26.73 -7.26
CA GLU A 270 -27.22 26.97 -8.06
C GLU A 270 -26.01 27.09 -7.12
N PHE A 271 -25.00 26.26 -7.33
CA PHE A 271 -23.69 26.40 -6.68
C PHE A 271 -22.68 26.93 -7.68
N GLU A 272 -22.26 28.17 -7.48
CA GLU A 272 -21.21 28.81 -8.28
C GLU A 272 -19.88 28.78 -7.51
N TYR A 273 -18.78 28.40 -8.18
CA TYR A 273 -17.45 28.47 -7.61
C TYR A 273 -16.42 29.03 -8.59
N ASN A 274 -15.33 29.59 -8.04
CA ASN A 274 -14.43 30.50 -8.75
C ASN A 274 -13.52 29.85 -9.81
N LYS A 275 -13.11 28.59 -9.63
CA LYS A 275 -12.16 27.91 -10.55
C LYS A 275 -12.56 26.46 -10.82
N ASN A 276 -12.14 25.92 -11.95
CA ASN A 276 -12.23 24.47 -12.23
C ASN A 276 -10.94 23.71 -11.90
N LYS A 277 -9.85 24.45 -11.67
CA LYS A 277 -8.50 23.96 -11.40
C LYS A 277 -7.99 24.61 -10.11
N TYR A 278 -7.58 23.79 -9.16
CA TYR A 278 -7.09 24.22 -7.86
C TYR A 278 -5.72 23.64 -7.59
N HIS A 279 -4.84 24.42 -6.96
CA HIS A 279 -3.62 23.83 -6.42
C HIS A 279 -3.89 23.09 -5.10
N LEU A 280 -3.00 22.20 -4.67
CA LEU A 280 -3.16 21.39 -3.45
C LEU A 280 -3.41 22.19 -2.15
N ARG A 281 -2.98 23.46 -2.12
CA ARG A 281 -3.14 24.37 -0.97
C ARG A 281 -4.12 25.52 -1.25
N ASP A 282 -4.90 25.42 -2.33
CA ASP A 282 -5.82 26.49 -2.73
C ASP A 282 -7.06 26.50 -1.84
N VAL A 283 -7.92 27.49 -2.07
CA VAL A 283 -9.22 27.62 -1.42
C VAL A 283 -10.30 27.63 -2.48
N ILE A 284 -11.25 26.70 -2.35
CA ILE A 284 -12.47 26.71 -3.15
C ILE A 284 -13.36 27.80 -2.57
N VAL A 285 -13.61 28.85 -3.36
CA VAL A 285 -14.48 29.96 -2.99
C VAL A 285 -15.70 29.89 -3.89
N GLY A 286 -16.87 29.77 -3.29
CA GLY A 286 -18.14 29.67 -4.01
C GLY A 286 -19.31 30.25 -3.23
N LYS A 287 -20.48 30.21 -3.85
CA LYS A 287 -21.74 30.70 -3.30
C LYS A 287 -22.86 29.77 -3.75
N ILE A 288 -23.74 29.44 -2.82
CA ILE A 288 -24.96 28.67 -3.09
C ILE A 288 -26.13 29.64 -3.13
N TYR A 289 -26.89 29.63 -4.21
CA TYR A 289 -28.06 30.46 -4.45
C TYR A 289 -29.33 29.61 -4.45
N PHE A 290 -30.30 29.99 -3.62
CA PHE A 290 -31.60 29.33 -3.54
C PHE A 290 -32.62 30.05 -4.44
N LEU A 291 -32.77 29.59 -5.68
CA LEU A 291 -33.66 30.20 -6.66
C LEU A 291 -35.12 29.82 -6.42
N LEU A 292 -35.36 28.54 -6.10
CA LEU A 292 -36.67 27.98 -5.79
C LEU A 292 -36.53 26.92 -4.70
N VAL A 293 -37.30 27.04 -3.62
CA VAL A 293 -37.34 26.05 -2.53
C VAL A 293 -38.80 25.86 -2.14
N ARG A 294 -39.44 24.80 -2.65
CA ARG A 294 -40.77 24.35 -2.21
C ARG A 294 -40.70 23.07 -1.37
N ILE A 295 -39.60 22.32 -1.46
CA ILE A 295 -39.33 21.15 -0.64
C ILE A 295 -38.56 21.60 0.61
N LYS A 296 -38.94 21.07 1.78
CA LYS A 296 -38.21 21.29 3.03
C LYS A 296 -36.92 20.48 3.03
N ILE A 297 -35.80 21.18 3.00
CA ILE A 297 -34.46 20.59 3.10
C ILE A 297 -34.16 20.33 4.57
N LYS A 298 -33.66 19.14 4.86
CA LYS A 298 -33.22 18.74 6.20
C LYS A 298 -31.72 18.97 6.34
N HIS A 299 -30.93 18.47 5.39
CA HIS A 299 -29.47 18.48 5.46
C HIS A 299 -28.87 18.82 4.10
N MET A 300 -27.82 19.64 4.10
CA MET A 300 -27.04 19.94 2.91
C MET A 300 -25.54 19.82 3.20
N GLU A 301 -24.82 19.10 2.34
CA GLU A 301 -23.38 18.91 2.46
C GLU A 301 -22.66 19.02 1.11
N LEU A 302 -21.42 19.50 1.15
CA LEU A 302 -20.49 19.49 0.03
C LEU A 302 -19.35 18.52 0.35
N SER A 303 -19.15 17.52 -0.50
CA SER A 303 -18.10 16.53 -0.33
C SER A 303 -17.07 16.62 -1.45
N ILE A 304 -15.79 16.39 -1.12
CA ILE A 304 -14.77 16.12 -2.14
C ILE A 304 -14.62 14.60 -2.25
N ILE A 305 -14.91 14.07 -3.43
CA ILE A 305 -14.77 12.65 -3.74
C ILE A 305 -13.57 12.46 -4.66
N ARG A 306 -12.66 11.57 -4.25
CA ARG A 306 -11.60 11.04 -5.11
C ARG A 306 -12.10 9.77 -5.77
N ARG A 307 -12.08 9.73 -7.10
CA ARG A 307 -12.35 8.52 -7.88
C ARG A 307 -11.06 8.02 -8.49
N GLU A 308 -10.67 6.81 -8.09
CA GLU A 308 -9.56 6.07 -8.66
C GLU A 308 -10.12 5.03 -9.64
N THR A 309 -9.71 5.14 -10.89
CA THR A 309 -10.12 4.26 -11.97
C THR A 309 -8.90 3.50 -12.43
N THR A 310 -8.94 2.17 -12.40
CA THR A 310 -7.79 1.31 -12.68
C THR A 310 -8.17 0.24 -13.70
N GLY A 311 -7.26 -0.07 -14.62
CA GLY A 311 -7.45 -1.05 -15.68
C GLY A 311 -7.99 -0.44 -16.97
N ALA A 312 -8.21 -1.30 -17.95
CA ALA A 312 -8.78 -0.96 -19.26
C ALA A 312 -10.04 -1.81 -19.50
N ALA A 313 -10.96 -1.31 -20.33
CA ALA A 313 -12.14 -2.07 -20.71
C ALA A 313 -11.71 -3.43 -21.32
N PRO A 314 -12.32 -4.56 -20.92
CA PRO A 314 -13.54 -4.71 -20.11
C PRO A 314 -13.34 -4.74 -18.59
N ASN A 315 -12.11 -4.90 -18.08
CA ASN A 315 -11.80 -5.09 -16.66
C ASN A 315 -11.42 -3.76 -15.98
N GLN A 316 -12.36 -2.81 -15.96
CA GLN A 316 -12.16 -1.50 -15.35
C GLN A 316 -12.72 -1.48 -13.92
N TYR A 317 -11.88 -1.17 -12.95
CA TYR A 317 -12.24 -1.01 -11.55
C TYR A 317 -12.35 0.46 -11.20
N ASN A 318 -13.39 0.85 -10.47
CA ASN A 318 -13.61 2.22 -10.04
C ASN A 318 -13.83 2.25 -8.52
N GLU A 319 -12.89 2.85 -7.80
CA GLU A 319 -13.00 3.11 -6.37
C GLU A 319 -13.32 4.57 -6.14
N SER A 320 -14.26 4.84 -5.24
CA SER A 320 -14.61 6.21 -4.86
C SER A 320 -14.44 6.38 -3.36
N GLU A 321 -13.60 7.32 -2.96
CA GLU A 321 -13.33 7.66 -1.58
C GLU A 321 -13.80 9.10 -1.30
N THR A 322 -14.55 9.27 -0.22
CA THR A 322 -14.92 10.61 0.25
C THR A 322 -13.82 11.15 1.16
N ILE A 323 -13.08 12.15 0.67
CA ILE A 323 -11.94 12.73 1.40
C ILE A 323 -12.41 13.64 2.51
N THR A 324 -13.41 14.45 2.21
CA THR A 324 -13.99 15.37 3.19
C THR A 324 -15.48 15.53 2.95
N LYS A 325 -16.19 15.78 4.04
CA LYS A 325 -17.60 16.14 4.07
C LYS A 325 -17.71 17.47 4.79
N PHE A 326 -18.17 18.48 4.09
CA PHE A 326 -18.41 19.81 4.62
C PHE A 326 -19.91 20.01 4.75
N GLU A 327 -20.43 19.93 5.97
CA GLU A 327 -21.83 20.20 6.27
C GLU A 327 -22.06 21.70 6.16
N ILE A 328 -23.02 22.09 5.32
CA ILE A 328 -23.27 23.50 5.00
C ILE A 328 -24.40 24.05 5.85
N MET A 329 -25.50 23.28 5.96
CA MET A 329 -26.73 23.75 6.58
C MET A 329 -27.53 22.58 7.15
N ASP A 330 -28.13 22.84 8.32
CA ASP A 330 -29.22 22.07 8.92
C ASP A 330 -30.43 23.01 9.01
N GLY A 331 -31.49 22.71 8.24
CA GLY A 331 -32.71 23.53 8.20
C GLY A 331 -33.20 23.95 6.81
N ALA A 332 -34.33 24.66 6.79
CA ALA A 332 -35.05 25.03 5.58
C ALA A 332 -34.66 26.44 5.08
N PRO A 333 -33.84 26.56 4.02
CA PRO A 333 -33.46 27.85 3.45
C PRO A 333 -34.66 28.53 2.78
N VAL A 334 -34.63 29.85 2.72
CA VAL A 334 -35.66 30.65 2.02
C VAL A 334 -35.23 31.02 0.61
N ARG A 335 -36.23 31.22 -0.26
CA ARG A 335 -35.98 31.70 -1.63
C ARG A 335 -35.24 33.03 -1.62
N GLY A 336 -34.18 33.13 -2.41
CA GLY A 336 -33.33 34.31 -2.54
C GLY A 336 -32.17 34.35 -1.55
N GLU A 337 -32.08 33.38 -0.63
CA GLU A 337 -30.94 33.26 0.28
C GLU A 337 -29.66 32.89 -0.47
N THR A 338 -28.52 33.36 0.02
CA THR A 338 -27.21 33.05 -0.53
C THR A 338 -26.24 32.66 0.58
N ILE A 339 -25.63 31.48 0.47
CA ILE A 339 -24.64 30.99 1.44
C ILE A 339 -23.25 31.04 0.81
N PRO A 340 -22.30 31.83 1.35
CA PRO A 340 -20.92 31.82 0.91
C PRO A 340 -20.20 30.56 1.40
N ILE A 341 -19.44 29.91 0.52
CA ILE A 341 -18.64 28.71 0.80
C ILE A 341 -17.16 29.03 0.65
N ARG A 342 -16.37 28.62 1.64
CA ARG A 342 -14.91 28.74 1.62
C ARG A 342 -14.29 27.45 2.16
N LEU A 343 -13.80 26.59 1.27
CA LEU A 343 -13.22 25.30 1.61
C LEU A 343 -11.70 25.30 1.36
N PHE A 344 -10.91 25.17 2.42
CA PHE A 344 -9.44 25.16 2.36
C PHE A 344 -8.92 23.75 2.02
N LEU A 345 -8.15 23.62 0.93
CA LEU A 345 -7.63 22.33 0.50
C LEU A 345 -6.38 21.88 1.27
N SER A 346 -5.67 22.82 1.89
CA SER A 346 -4.40 22.56 2.61
C SER A 346 -4.52 21.61 3.80
N GLY A 347 -5.72 21.43 4.36
CA GLY A 347 -5.98 20.54 5.49
C GLY A 347 -6.24 19.09 5.10
N PHE A 348 -6.35 18.78 3.80
CA PHE A 348 -6.71 17.46 3.31
C PHE A 348 -5.53 16.78 2.61
N GLU A 349 -5.46 15.45 2.71
CA GLU A 349 -4.44 14.64 2.07
C GLU A 349 -4.80 14.39 0.60
N LEU A 350 -4.67 15.45 -0.19
CA LEU A 350 -4.94 15.44 -1.63
C LEU A 350 -3.67 15.11 -2.42
N THR A 351 -3.86 14.48 -3.56
CA THR A 351 -2.83 14.31 -4.60
C THR A 351 -3.27 15.10 -5.84
N PRO A 352 -2.36 15.42 -6.76
CA PRO A 352 -2.74 15.94 -8.07
C PRO A 352 -3.72 15.02 -8.81
N THR A 353 -4.45 15.60 -9.76
CA THR A 353 -5.29 14.85 -10.70
C THR A 353 -4.40 14.14 -11.72
N TYR A 354 -4.55 12.83 -11.78
CA TYR A 354 -3.87 11.94 -12.72
C TYR A 354 -4.85 11.52 -13.81
N LYS A 355 -4.54 11.87 -15.06
CA LYS A 355 -5.37 11.52 -16.22
C LYS A 355 -4.62 10.52 -17.07
N ASP A 356 -5.20 9.32 -17.20
CA ASP A 356 -4.79 8.22 -18.06
C ASP A 356 -3.28 7.92 -17.99
N VAL A 357 -2.76 7.82 -16.76
CA VAL A 357 -1.34 7.57 -16.48
C VAL A 357 -0.95 6.22 -17.07
N ASN A 358 -0.07 6.28 -18.08
CA ASN A 358 0.34 5.15 -18.91
C ASN A 358 -0.85 4.29 -19.42
N LYS A 359 -2.04 4.89 -19.59
CA LYS A 359 -3.31 4.19 -19.90
C LYS A 359 -3.66 3.05 -18.92
N LYS A 360 -3.15 3.10 -17.68
CA LYS A 360 -3.38 2.09 -16.64
C LYS A 360 -4.34 2.56 -15.56
N PHE A 361 -4.24 3.82 -15.16
CA PHE A 361 -5.13 4.37 -14.14
C PHE A 361 -5.36 5.87 -14.28
N SER A 362 -6.41 6.34 -13.63
CA SER A 362 -6.80 7.75 -13.51
C SER A 362 -7.22 8.02 -12.06
N THR A 363 -6.81 9.17 -11.52
CA THR A 363 -7.27 9.67 -10.22
C THR A 363 -7.89 11.04 -10.42
N ARG A 364 -9.21 11.13 -10.25
CA ARG A 364 -10.00 12.34 -10.49
C ARG A 364 -10.69 12.81 -9.23
N TYR A 365 -10.93 14.11 -9.13
CA TYR A 365 -11.58 14.73 -8.00
C TYR A 365 -12.92 15.32 -8.42
N TYR A 366 -13.93 15.14 -7.59
CA TYR A 366 -15.28 15.63 -7.83
C TYR A 366 -15.77 16.41 -6.63
N LEU A 367 -16.36 17.57 -6.89
CA LEU A 367 -17.23 18.23 -5.92
C LEU A 367 -18.60 17.58 -6.02
N ASN A 368 -19.08 17.08 -4.90
CA ASN A 368 -20.38 16.41 -4.79
C ASN A 368 -21.25 17.22 -3.82
N LEU A 369 -22.21 17.96 -4.36
CA LEU A 369 -23.24 18.61 -3.55
C LEU A 369 -24.35 17.60 -3.29
N VAL A 370 -24.68 17.39 -2.03
CA VAL A 370 -25.71 16.45 -1.59
C VAL A 370 -26.74 17.21 -0.76
N LEU A 371 -28.01 16.96 -1.07
CA LEU A 371 -29.15 17.48 -0.34
C LEU A 371 -30.04 16.33 0.10
N ILE A 372 -30.54 16.43 1.33
CA ILE A 372 -31.47 15.48 1.92
C ILE A 372 -32.68 16.25 2.40
N ASP A 373 -33.88 15.82 2.02
CA ASP A 373 -35.13 16.43 2.47
C ASP A 373 -35.69 15.75 3.73
N GLU A 374 -36.80 16.26 4.27
CA GLU A 374 -37.49 15.68 5.43
C GLU A 374 -38.00 14.24 5.19
N GLU A 375 -38.25 13.87 3.93
CA GLU A 375 -38.65 12.52 3.52
C GLU A 375 -37.46 11.57 3.33
N ASN A 376 -36.24 12.02 3.62
CA ASN A 376 -34.97 11.31 3.41
C ASN A 376 -34.67 10.97 1.94
N ARG A 377 -35.26 11.67 0.98
CA ARG A 377 -34.86 11.60 -0.44
C ARG A 377 -33.54 12.34 -0.61
N ARG A 378 -32.66 11.76 -1.42
CA ARG A 378 -31.30 12.27 -1.66
C ARG A 378 -31.18 12.83 -3.06
N TYR A 379 -30.81 14.09 -3.17
CA TYR A 379 -30.48 14.76 -4.42
C TYR A 379 -28.99 15.03 -4.42
N PHE A 380 -28.31 14.73 -5.52
CA PHE A 380 -26.88 14.99 -5.62
C PHE A 380 -26.49 15.40 -7.03
N LYS A 381 -25.45 16.23 -7.11
CA LYS A 381 -24.80 16.60 -8.36
C LYS A 381 -23.30 16.59 -8.17
N GLN A 382 -22.61 15.99 -9.14
CA GLN A 382 -21.16 15.88 -9.15
C GLN A 382 -20.60 16.68 -10.31
N GLN A 383 -19.52 17.41 -10.04
CA GLN A 383 -18.76 18.12 -11.05
C GLN A 383 -17.26 17.87 -10.86
N GLU A 384 -16.55 17.53 -11.94
CA GLU A 384 -15.11 17.27 -11.89
C GLU A 384 -14.35 18.57 -11.61
N ILE A 385 -13.42 18.49 -10.66
CA ILE A 385 -12.40 19.52 -10.42
C ILE A 385 -11.02 18.92 -10.67
N SER A 386 -10.11 19.74 -11.18
CA SER A 386 -8.72 19.34 -11.42
C SER A 386 -7.81 19.90 -10.34
N ILE A 387 -7.01 19.04 -9.72
CA ILE A 387 -6.06 19.41 -8.67
C ILE A 387 -4.64 19.33 -9.24
N TYR A 388 -3.79 20.30 -8.94
CA TYR A 388 -2.40 20.32 -9.41
C TYR A 388 -1.42 20.78 -8.33
N ARG A 389 -0.13 20.50 -8.55
CA ARG A 389 0.96 20.87 -7.65
C ARG A 389 1.72 22.07 -8.22
N LEU A 390 1.79 23.15 -7.45
CA LEU A 390 2.63 24.31 -7.72
C LEU A 390 4.06 24.07 -7.25
N LYS A 391 5.01 24.70 -7.93
CA LYS A 391 6.40 24.78 -7.48
C LYS A 391 6.47 25.72 -6.27
N GLU A 392 7.33 25.41 -5.30
CA GLU A 392 7.42 26.22 -4.07
C GLU A 392 7.82 27.68 -4.33
N SER A 393 8.58 27.95 -5.38
CA SER A 393 8.92 29.33 -5.82
C SER A 393 7.69 30.14 -6.24
N ASP A 394 6.66 29.45 -6.75
CA ASP A 394 5.49 30.08 -7.36
C ASP A 394 4.35 30.23 -6.35
N ASN A 395 4.53 29.74 -5.12
CA ASN A 395 3.65 30.00 -3.98
C ASN A 395 3.86 31.40 -3.39
N LEU A 396 4.81 32.19 -3.92
CA LEU A 396 4.88 33.61 -3.64
C LEU A 396 3.62 34.25 -4.23
N ILE A 397 2.79 34.79 -3.34
CA ILE A 397 1.54 35.49 -3.62
C ILE A 397 1.69 36.31 -4.91
N PRO A 398 0.83 36.14 -5.92
CA PRO A 398 0.82 37.03 -7.08
C PRO A 398 0.44 38.43 -6.58
N GLY A 399 1.45 39.27 -6.36
CA GLY A 399 1.28 40.58 -5.73
C GLY A 399 2.49 41.12 -4.95
N LEU A 400 3.55 40.34 -4.70
CA LEU A 400 4.74 40.84 -3.98
C LEU A 400 6.10 40.69 -4.69
N SER A 401 6.13 40.32 -5.96
CA SER A 401 7.36 40.23 -6.76
C SER A 401 7.49 41.37 -7.76
N SER A 402 7.63 42.60 -7.27
CA SER A 402 8.33 43.70 -7.99
C SER A 402 8.66 44.86 -7.03
N VAL A 403 9.61 44.63 -6.13
CA VAL A 403 10.45 45.74 -5.66
C VAL A 403 11.87 45.34 -6.01
N SER A 404 12.29 45.80 -7.18
CA SER A 404 13.68 45.88 -7.61
C SER A 404 14.49 46.63 -6.54
N LEU A 405 15.42 45.92 -5.90
CA LEU A 405 16.52 46.53 -5.17
C LEU A 405 17.53 47.02 -6.21
N GLU A 406 17.36 48.25 -6.67
CA GLU A 406 18.48 49.08 -7.13
C GLU A 406 18.86 50.01 -5.97
N SER A 407 20.02 49.74 -5.36
CA SER A 407 20.83 50.71 -4.64
C SER A 407 22.27 50.23 -4.57
#